data_AF-A0A972LF85-F1
#
_entry.id   AF-A0A972LF85-F1
#
_cell.length_a   1.000
_cell.length_b   1.000
_cell.length_c   1.000
_cell.angle_alpha   90.00
_cell.angle_beta   90.00
_cell.angle_gamma   90.00
#
_symmetry.space_group_name_H-M   'P 1'
#
loop_
_entity.id
_entity.type
_entity.pdbx_description
1 polymer ?
#
loop_
_entity_poly.entity_id
_entity_poly.type
_entity_poly.pdbx_seq_one_letter_code
_entity_poly.pdbx_strand_id
1 'polypeptide(L)'
;KSMDEVAGSVNNLHSHTQSTLVILYEIKESIKNISDSTASFSSFIDQTSSAIENIFNSINTINNEIQLINESIGNTSAAALEILSSVNNVRDAARESSKLASEVTSTIKDKGIRIIEETITDMELIKSSATETEIMISRMIASFEKINDIAGLISEIADTTKLLSLNASILAAQAGEQGEGFSVVAEEIRKLAENTERNTEEINATIKEIKENVENLVETQKKNFSQIEKSHRFISEAGVIFEGILNISTDSSNRASFIEKATDEQAISIKDISNSISTISHRMKEISKASAQQQTRTSEILKGLEKMQNVAKQLNNAAHEQVEGTQHITTTVEDILQQVKLITRSVENVRSDISNINSQVEAIVKVAEGNAKLVRKTKLESHILSDHVENLDREVSKFRINSP
;
A
#
# COMPACT_ATOMS: atom_id res chain seq x y z
N LYS A 1 29.87 98.72 4.66
CA LYS A 1 28.99 98.22 3.58
C LYS A 1 29.66 97.11 2.77
N SER A 2 30.67 97.39 1.93
CA SER A 2 31.31 96.33 1.12
C SER A 2 31.99 95.21 1.94
N MET A 3 32.69 95.52 3.04
CA MET A 3 33.29 94.48 3.90
C MET A 3 32.28 93.68 4.73
N ASP A 4 31.14 94.28 5.09
CA ASP A 4 30.08 93.58 5.82
C ASP A 4 29.38 92.56 4.90
N GLU A 5 29.23 92.89 3.61
CA GLU A 5 28.73 91.97 2.58
C GLU A 5 29.69 90.80 2.34
N VAL A 6 31.01 91.05 2.28
CA VAL A 6 32.04 90.01 2.17
C VAL A 6 32.03 89.09 3.40
N ALA A 7 31.98 89.66 4.62
CA ALA A 7 31.88 88.86 5.85
C ALA A 7 30.61 88.01 5.89
N GLY A 8 29.47 88.55 5.44
CA GLY A 8 28.22 87.81 5.29
C GLY A 8 28.33 86.65 4.30
N SER A 9 28.99 86.87 3.15
CA SER A 9 29.22 85.83 2.14
C SER A 9 30.14 84.71 2.66
N VAL A 10 31.17 85.05 3.44
CA VAL A 10 32.09 84.06 4.04
C VAL A 10 31.38 83.23 5.11
N ASN A 11 30.51 83.85 5.92
CA ASN A 11 29.68 83.13 6.89
C ASN A 11 28.67 82.20 6.20
N ASN A 12 28.04 82.64 5.10
CA ASN A 12 27.17 81.79 4.31
C ASN A 12 27.93 80.60 3.72
N LEU A 13 29.13 80.83 3.16
CA LEU A 13 29.98 79.76 2.63
C LEU A 13 30.39 78.78 3.73
N HIS A 14 30.77 79.27 4.92
CA HIS A 14 31.06 78.44 6.09
C HIS A 14 29.88 77.54 6.45
N SER A 15 28.69 78.13 6.59
CA SER A 15 27.46 77.40 6.91
C SER A 15 27.12 76.35 5.85
N HIS A 16 27.26 76.68 4.56
CA HIS A 16 27.03 75.72 3.47
C HIS A 16 28.04 74.56 3.51
N THR A 17 29.33 74.84 3.72
CA THR A 17 30.34 73.77 3.86
C THR A 17 30.10 72.86 5.07
N GLN A 18 29.65 73.42 6.20
CA GLN A 18 29.26 72.61 7.35
C GLN A 18 28.03 71.74 7.04
N SER A 19 27.03 72.29 6.35
CA SER A 19 25.86 71.53 5.90
C SER A 19 26.26 70.41 4.94
N THR A 20 27.20 70.65 4.02
CA THR A 20 27.71 69.63 3.10
C THR A 20 28.42 68.50 3.85
N LEU A 21 29.18 68.79 4.91
CA LEU A 21 29.78 67.74 5.75
C LEU A 21 28.72 66.83 6.38
N VAL A 22 27.63 67.40 6.90
CA VAL A 22 26.53 66.62 7.48
C VAL A 22 25.92 65.68 6.43
N ILE A 23 25.63 66.21 5.23
CA ILE A 23 25.11 65.40 4.11
C ILE A 23 26.09 64.29 3.72
N LEU A 24 27.40 64.56 3.72
CA LEU A 24 28.41 63.53 3.41
C LEU A 24 28.44 62.41 4.46
N TYR A 25 28.22 62.72 5.74
CA TYR A 25 28.06 61.70 6.78
C TYR A 25 26.81 60.85 6.54
N GLU A 26 25.68 61.47 6.19
CA GLU A 26 24.44 60.74 5.84
C GLU A 26 24.63 59.86 4.60
N ILE A 27 25.32 60.35 3.57
CA ILE A 27 25.64 59.56 2.36
C ILE A 27 26.55 58.38 2.73
N LYS A 28 27.57 58.60 3.57
CA LYS A 28 28.48 57.54 4.04
C LYS A 28 27.73 56.45 4.82
N GLU A 29 26.79 56.84 5.67
CA GLU A 29 25.91 55.91 6.37
C GLU A 29 24.99 55.15 5.41
N SER A 30 24.43 55.83 4.40
CA SER A 30 23.62 55.20 3.35
C SER A 30 24.42 54.17 2.55
N ILE A 31 25.66 54.48 2.15
CA ILE A 31 26.55 53.55 1.44
C ILE A 31 26.86 52.34 2.31
N LYS A 32 27.11 52.54 3.61
CA LYS A 32 27.30 51.43 4.55
C LYS A 32 26.06 50.52 4.60
N ASN A 33 24.87 51.10 4.72
CA ASN A 33 23.62 50.34 4.70
C ASN A 33 23.42 49.56 3.38
N ILE A 34 23.81 50.14 2.24
CA ILE A 34 23.80 49.45 0.94
C ILE A 34 24.78 48.27 0.94
N SER A 35 25.99 48.46 1.46
CA SER A 35 27.02 47.41 1.55
C SER A 35 26.54 46.26 2.43
N ASP A 36 26.00 46.55 3.61
CA ASP A 36 25.48 45.55 4.55
C ASP A 36 24.26 44.80 3.95
N SER A 37 23.38 45.53 3.25
CA SER A 37 22.24 44.94 2.53
C SER A 37 22.70 44.05 1.38
N THR A 38 23.74 44.45 0.64
CA THR A 38 24.30 43.68 -0.48
C THR A 38 24.97 42.40 0.01
N ALA A 39 25.70 42.45 1.14
CA ALA A 39 26.28 41.27 1.78
C ALA A 39 25.19 40.29 2.22
N SER A 40 24.13 40.79 2.85
CA SER A 40 22.97 39.98 3.25
C SER A 40 22.26 39.36 2.03
N PHE A 41 22.11 40.13 0.95
CA PHE A 41 21.52 39.66 -0.31
C PHE A 41 22.38 38.57 -0.97
N SER A 42 23.71 38.69 -0.96
CA SER A 42 24.61 37.64 -1.45
C SER A 42 24.46 36.34 -0.67
N SER A 43 24.39 36.43 0.67
CA SER A 43 24.16 35.25 1.51
C SER A 43 22.81 34.59 1.21
N PHE A 44 21.76 35.39 0.97
CA PHE A 44 20.45 34.88 0.56
C PHE A 44 20.49 34.17 -0.80
N ILE A 45 21.24 34.70 -1.78
CA ILE A 45 21.46 34.04 -3.08
C ILE A 45 22.14 32.69 -2.90
N ASP A 46 23.20 32.61 -2.08
CA ASP A 46 23.93 31.36 -1.83
C ASP A 46 23.03 30.30 -1.18
N GLN A 47 22.25 30.70 -0.15
CA GLN A 47 21.28 29.83 0.49
C GLN A 47 20.20 29.33 -0.49
N THR A 48 19.71 30.22 -1.34
CA THR A 48 18.70 29.87 -2.36
C THR A 48 19.29 28.92 -3.40
N SER A 49 20.55 29.12 -3.79
CA SER A 49 21.28 28.23 -4.71
C SER A 49 21.39 26.81 -4.15
N SER A 50 21.81 26.66 -2.89
CA SER A 50 21.87 25.35 -2.23
C SER A 50 20.48 24.69 -2.12
N ALA A 51 19.43 25.45 -1.82
CA ALA A 51 18.07 24.94 -1.78
C ALA A 51 17.61 24.41 -3.15
N ILE A 52 18.00 25.10 -4.23
CA ILE A 52 17.68 24.73 -5.61
C ILE A 52 18.45 23.48 -6.06
N GLU A 53 19.70 23.32 -5.63
CA GLU A 53 20.47 22.09 -5.85
C GLU A 53 19.81 20.87 -5.17
N ASN A 54 19.33 21.04 -3.94
CA ASN A 54 18.56 19.99 -3.24
C ASN A 54 17.27 19.63 -3.98
N ILE A 55 16.58 20.62 -4.56
CA ILE A 55 15.39 20.37 -5.41
C ILE A 55 15.79 19.57 -6.66
N PHE A 56 16.91 19.89 -7.30
CA PHE A 56 17.40 19.15 -8.47
C PHE A 56 17.67 17.67 -8.16
N ASN A 57 18.35 17.41 -7.03
CA ASN A 57 18.59 16.05 -6.56
C ASN A 57 17.27 15.31 -6.28
N SER A 58 16.30 15.98 -5.64
CA SER A 58 14.98 15.41 -5.37
C SER A 58 14.22 15.05 -6.65
N ILE A 59 14.30 15.88 -7.69
CA ILE A 59 13.70 15.61 -9.01
C ILE A 59 14.31 14.36 -9.65
N ASN A 60 15.63 14.19 -9.57
CA ASN A 60 16.30 12.99 -10.10
C ASN A 60 15.87 11.73 -9.35
N THR A 61 15.76 11.79 -8.02
CA THR A 61 15.21 10.69 -7.22
C THR A 61 13.79 10.36 -7.64
N ILE A 62 12.92 11.36 -7.80
CA ILE A 62 11.53 11.16 -8.28
C ILE A 62 11.52 10.46 -9.65
N ASN A 63 12.36 10.88 -10.59
CA ASN A 63 12.42 10.26 -11.91
C ASN A 63 12.84 8.78 -11.86
N ASN A 64 13.80 8.43 -10.99
CA ASN A 64 14.20 7.04 -10.78
C ASN A 64 13.06 6.22 -10.16
N GLU A 65 12.37 6.76 -9.15
CA GLU A 65 11.21 6.10 -8.52
C GLU A 65 10.07 5.89 -9.53
N ILE A 66 9.83 6.83 -10.44
CA ILE A 66 8.84 6.67 -11.50
C ILE A 66 9.17 5.47 -12.38
N GLN A 67 10.44 5.25 -12.72
CA GLN A 67 10.85 4.10 -13.53
C GLN A 67 10.60 2.78 -12.80
N LEU A 68 10.98 2.69 -11.51
CA LEU A 68 10.76 1.51 -10.69
C LEU A 68 9.27 1.18 -10.52
N ILE A 69 8.43 2.21 -10.30
CA ILE A 69 6.99 2.02 -10.20
C ILE A 69 6.40 1.54 -11.53
N ASN A 70 6.86 2.05 -12.67
CA ASN A 70 6.40 1.58 -13.98
C ASN A 70 6.75 0.12 -14.25
N GLU A 71 7.92 -0.34 -13.82
CA GLU A 71 8.29 -1.76 -13.87
C GLU A 71 7.38 -2.60 -12.96
N SER A 72 7.14 -2.13 -11.73
CA SER A 72 6.22 -2.78 -10.78
C SER A 72 4.78 -2.88 -11.32
N ILE A 73 4.30 -1.85 -12.02
CA ILE A 73 3.01 -1.85 -12.73
C ILE A 73 2.97 -2.97 -13.77
N GLY A 74 4.02 -3.13 -14.57
CA GLY A 74 4.13 -4.20 -15.57
C GLY A 74 4.06 -5.59 -14.93
N ASN A 75 4.86 -5.81 -13.88
CA ASN A 75 4.89 -7.09 -13.15
C ASN A 75 3.54 -7.40 -12.49
N THR A 76 2.93 -6.40 -11.85
CA THR A 76 1.61 -6.57 -11.20
C THR A 76 0.52 -6.85 -12.23
N SER A 77 0.58 -6.22 -13.41
CA SER A 77 -0.36 -6.48 -14.50
C SER A 77 -0.23 -7.90 -15.04
N ALA A 78 0.99 -8.40 -15.20
CA ALA A 78 1.23 -9.78 -15.64
C ALA A 78 0.70 -10.79 -14.59
N ALA A 79 1.00 -10.57 -13.31
CA ALA A 79 0.49 -11.40 -12.22
C ALA A 79 -1.04 -11.41 -12.15
N ALA A 80 -1.70 -10.25 -12.36
CA ALA A 80 -3.16 -10.18 -12.38
C ALA A 80 -3.76 -11.03 -13.51
N LEU A 81 -3.16 -11.04 -14.70
CA LEU A 81 -3.60 -11.88 -15.83
C LEU A 81 -3.38 -13.37 -15.54
N GLU A 82 -2.27 -13.73 -14.92
CA GLU A 82 -1.98 -15.11 -14.52
C GLU A 82 -2.98 -15.62 -13.48
N ILE A 83 -3.29 -14.80 -12.46
CA ILE A 83 -4.31 -15.13 -11.47
C ILE A 83 -5.67 -15.28 -12.15
N LEU A 84 -6.03 -14.41 -13.10
CA LEU A 84 -7.29 -14.54 -13.84
C LEU A 84 -7.39 -15.88 -14.59
N SER A 85 -6.30 -16.30 -15.23
CA SER A 85 -6.21 -17.61 -15.89
C SER A 85 -6.41 -18.76 -14.89
N SER A 86 -5.71 -18.69 -13.75
CA SER A 86 -5.84 -19.68 -12.66
C SER A 86 -7.28 -19.76 -12.12
N VAL A 87 -7.93 -18.62 -11.89
CA VAL A 87 -9.33 -18.53 -11.45
C VAL A 87 -10.27 -19.21 -12.45
N ASN A 88 -10.07 -19.01 -13.75
CA ASN A 88 -10.87 -19.71 -14.78
C ASN A 88 -10.66 -21.22 -14.72
N ASN A 89 -9.42 -21.69 -14.58
CA ASN A 89 -9.12 -23.12 -14.45
C ASN A 89 -9.77 -23.75 -13.21
N VAL A 90 -9.73 -23.05 -12.06
CA VAL A 90 -10.39 -23.51 -10.82
C VAL A 90 -11.90 -23.56 -11.00
N ARG A 91 -12.49 -22.57 -11.67
CA ARG A 91 -13.93 -22.56 -11.98
C ARG A 91 -14.34 -23.74 -12.84
N ASP A 92 -13.56 -24.04 -13.89
CA ASP A 92 -13.85 -25.16 -14.78
C ASP A 92 -13.70 -26.51 -14.06
N ALA A 93 -12.67 -26.64 -13.21
CA ALA A 93 -12.49 -27.83 -12.36
C ALA A 93 -13.64 -28.02 -11.35
N ALA A 94 -14.16 -26.93 -10.78
CA ALA A 94 -15.32 -26.96 -9.90
C ALA A 94 -16.57 -27.42 -10.65
N ARG A 95 -16.82 -26.89 -11.85
CA ARG A 95 -17.95 -27.32 -12.70
C ARG A 95 -17.89 -28.80 -13.04
N GLU A 96 -16.71 -29.29 -13.44
CA GLU A 96 -16.54 -30.71 -13.73
C GLU A 96 -16.74 -31.57 -12.48
N SER A 97 -16.25 -31.13 -11.32
CA SER A 97 -16.47 -31.83 -10.04
C SER A 97 -17.96 -31.91 -9.67
N SER A 98 -18.71 -30.82 -9.86
CA SER A 98 -20.16 -30.80 -9.61
C SER A 98 -20.91 -31.75 -10.56
N LYS A 99 -20.52 -31.76 -11.84
CA LYS A 99 -21.09 -32.66 -12.84
C LYS A 99 -20.83 -34.13 -12.49
N LEU A 100 -19.59 -34.50 -12.17
CA LEU A 100 -19.23 -35.86 -11.76
C LEU A 100 -19.97 -36.29 -10.50
N ALA A 101 -20.11 -35.40 -9.51
CA ALA A 101 -20.90 -35.67 -8.32
C ALA A 101 -22.40 -35.91 -8.67
N SER A 102 -22.96 -35.11 -9.57
CA SER A 102 -24.34 -35.32 -10.04
C SER A 102 -24.50 -36.67 -10.77
N GLU A 103 -23.54 -37.08 -11.58
CA GLU A 103 -23.56 -38.37 -12.29
C GLU A 103 -23.48 -39.56 -11.33
N VAL A 104 -22.61 -39.49 -10.31
CA VAL A 104 -22.53 -40.49 -9.24
C VAL A 104 -23.85 -40.58 -8.48
N THR A 105 -24.43 -39.42 -8.13
CA THR A 105 -25.71 -39.35 -7.42
C THR A 105 -26.84 -40.00 -8.21
N SER A 106 -26.98 -39.67 -9.50
CA SER A 106 -27.97 -40.31 -10.38
C SER A 106 -27.73 -41.81 -10.50
N THR A 107 -26.48 -42.25 -10.71
CA THR A 107 -26.15 -43.67 -10.88
C THR A 107 -26.52 -44.49 -9.64
N ILE A 108 -26.18 -44.01 -8.45
CA ILE A 108 -26.48 -44.73 -7.21
C ILE A 108 -27.98 -44.73 -6.95
N LYS A 109 -28.66 -43.60 -7.16
CA LYS A 109 -30.10 -43.49 -6.92
C LYS A 109 -30.93 -44.34 -7.90
N ASP A 110 -30.58 -44.31 -9.19
CA ASP A 110 -31.39 -44.94 -10.24
C ASP A 110 -31.09 -46.43 -10.43
N LYS A 111 -29.87 -46.87 -10.09
CA LYS A 111 -29.42 -48.25 -10.28
C LYS A 111 -28.95 -48.91 -8.99
N GLY A 112 -28.09 -48.24 -8.23
CA GLY A 112 -27.47 -48.83 -7.03
C GLY A 112 -28.49 -49.24 -5.97
N ILE A 113 -29.31 -48.30 -5.51
CA ILE A 113 -30.34 -48.54 -4.50
C ILE A 113 -31.37 -49.56 -5.00
N ARG A 114 -31.84 -49.42 -6.25
CA ARG A 114 -32.80 -50.36 -6.82
C ARG A 114 -32.28 -51.80 -6.82
N ILE A 115 -31.02 -52.02 -7.22
CA ILE A 115 -30.42 -53.36 -7.21
C ILE A 115 -30.34 -53.91 -5.77
N ILE A 116 -30.00 -53.08 -4.79
CA ILE A 116 -30.00 -53.49 -3.37
C ILE A 116 -31.40 -53.91 -2.91
N GLU A 117 -32.43 -53.09 -3.19
CA GLU A 117 -33.83 -53.38 -2.84
C GLU A 117 -34.33 -54.69 -3.49
N GLU A 118 -34.06 -54.87 -4.79
CA GLU A 118 -34.38 -56.11 -5.52
C GLU A 118 -33.67 -57.31 -4.89
N THR A 119 -32.36 -57.19 -4.59
CA THR A 119 -31.58 -58.30 -4.01
C THR A 119 -32.03 -58.66 -2.59
N ILE A 120 -32.43 -57.67 -1.77
CA ILE A 120 -33.01 -57.93 -0.44
C ILE A 120 -34.30 -58.74 -0.59
N THR A 121 -35.18 -58.34 -1.52
CA THR A 121 -36.43 -59.04 -1.80
C THR A 121 -36.17 -60.49 -2.26
N ASP A 122 -35.18 -60.70 -3.14
CA ASP A 122 -34.79 -62.04 -3.59
C ASP A 122 -34.24 -62.90 -2.43
N MET A 123 -33.48 -62.32 -1.50
CA MET A 123 -32.98 -63.03 -0.32
C MET A 123 -34.11 -63.45 0.62
N GLU A 124 -35.15 -62.63 0.76
CA GLU A 124 -36.35 -63.00 1.52
C GLU A 124 -37.10 -64.17 0.89
N LEU A 125 -37.23 -64.18 -0.45
CA LEU A 125 -37.82 -65.29 -1.19
C LEU A 125 -37.01 -66.58 -1.04
N ILE A 126 -35.67 -66.49 -1.16
CA ILE A 126 -34.77 -67.64 -0.96
C ILE A 126 -34.89 -68.17 0.47
N LYS A 127 -34.94 -67.29 1.48
CA LYS A 127 -35.14 -67.67 2.88
C LYS A 127 -36.46 -68.41 3.07
N SER A 128 -37.55 -67.92 2.48
CA SER A 128 -38.86 -68.58 2.53
C SER A 128 -38.82 -69.98 1.90
N SER A 129 -38.19 -70.12 0.73
CA SER A 129 -38.03 -71.42 0.06
C SER A 129 -37.17 -72.40 0.87
N ALA A 130 -36.13 -71.89 1.54
CA ALA A 130 -35.30 -72.68 2.44
C ALA A 130 -36.10 -73.20 3.66
N THR A 131 -36.99 -72.38 4.22
CA THR A 131 -37.90 -72.78 5.31
C THR A 131 -38.90 -73.83 4.85
N GLU A 132 -39.47 -73.68 3.66
CA GLU A 132 -40.39 -74.70 3.10
C GLU A 132 -39.68 -76.05 2.90
N THR A 133 -38.44 -76.03 2.40
CA THR A 133 -37.61 -77.22 2.23
C THR A 133 -37.34 -77.91 3.58
N GLU A 134 -37.05 -77.15 4.65
CA GLU A 134 -36.87 -77.69 6.00
C GLU A 134 -38.13 -78.40 6.53
N ILE A 135 -39.32 -77.84 6.25
CA ILE A 135 -40.60 -78.46 6.60
C ILE A 135 -40.80 -79.77 5.82
N MET A 136 -40.49 -79.79 4.52
CA MET A 136 -40.59 -81.00 3.70
C MET A 136 -39.66 -82.11 4.18
N ILE A 137 -38.41 -81.77 4.52
CA ILE A 137 -37.44 -82.71 5.09
C ILE A 137 -37.97 -83.28 6.41
N SER A 138 -38.49 -82.44 7.29
CA SER A 138 -39.05 -82.88 8.59
C SER A 138 -40.21 -83.86 8.41
N ARG A 139 -41.10 -83.61 7.44
CA ARG A 139 -42.19 -84.54 7.09
C ARG A 139 -41.68 -85.86 6.50
N MET A 140 -40.61 -85.81 5.73
CA MET A 140 -39.98 -86.99 5.13
C MET A 140 -39.33 -87.88 6.21
N ILE A 141 -38.64 -87.30 7.19
CA ILE A 141 -38.10 -88.03 8.35
C ILE A 141 -39.23 -88.76 9.09
N ALA A 142 -40.32 -88.06 9.41
CA ALA A 142 -41.48 -88.65 10.09
C ALA A 142 -42.16 -89.76 9.26
N SER A 143 -42.05 -89.72 7.93
CA SER A 143 -42.58 -90.76 7.05
C SER A 143 -41.69 -92.01 7.06
N PHE A 144 -40.36 -91.83 7.08
CA PHE A 144 -39.42 -92.96 7.18
C PHE A 144 -39.51 -93.69 8.51
N GLU A 145 -39.74 -92.98 9.62
CA GLU A 145 -39.99 -93.61 10.92
C GLU A 145 -41.21 -94.54 10.87
N LYS A 146 -42.32 -94.08 10.27
CA LYS A 146 -43.51 -94.93 10.09
C LYS A 146 -43.27 -96.15 9.21
N ILE A 147 -42.49 -96.01 8.13
CA ILE A 147 -42.16 -97.15 7.25
C ILE A 147 -41.27 -98.14 8.01
N ASN A 148 -40.31 -97.66 8.80
CA ASN A 148 -39.46 -98.49 9.64
C ASN A 148 -40.27 -99.28 10.67
N ASP A 149 -41.27 -98.66 11.30
CA ASP A 149 -42.18 -99.35 12.25
C ASP A 149 -42.99 -100.45 11.55
N ILE A 150 -43.50 -100.18 10.34
CA ILE A 150 -44.24 -101.17 9.53
C ILE A 150 -43.32 -102.31 9.11
N ALA A 151 -42.11 -102.02 8.64
CA ALA A 151 -41.13 -103.03 8.26
C ALA A 151 -40.76 -103.91 9.46
N GLY A 152 -40.59 -103.33 10.66
CA GLY A 152 -40.39 -104.08 11.91
C GLY A 152 -41.53 -105.06 12.19
N LEU A 153 -42.79 -104.60 12.06
CA LEU A 153 -43.97 -105.46 12.23
C LEU A 153 -44.04 -106.59 11.20
N ILE A 154 -43.72 -106.32 9.93
CA ILE A 154 -43.69 -107.35 8.88
C ILE A 154 -42.63 -108.40 9.19
N SER A 155 -41.45 -107.99 9.68
CA SER A 155 -40.39 -108.91 10.10
C SER A 155 -40.86 -109.82 11.25
N GLU A 156 -41.57 -109.26 12.24
CA GLU A 156 -42.13 -110.02 13.36
C GLU A 156 -43.20 -111.02 12.90
N ILE A 157 -44.07 -110.63 11.96
CA ILE A 157 -45.07 -111.51 11.34
C ILE A 157 -44.38 -112.63 10.55
N ALA A 158 -43.34 -112.31 9.78
CA ALA A 158 -42.59 -113.28 9.00
C ALA A 158 -41.91 -114.31 9.90
N ASP A 159 -41.25 -113.89 10.98
CA ASP A 159 -40.61 -114.81 11.93
C ASP A 159 -41.63 -115.68 12.67
N THR A 160 -42.75 -115.10 13.09
CA THR A 160 -43.87 -115.86 13.67
C THR A 160 -44.42 -116.89 12.67
N THR A 161 -44.59 -116.51 11.41
CA THR A 161 -45.08 -117.40 10.34
C THR A 161 -44.08 -118.52 10.04
N LYS A 162 -42.77 -118.20 10.05
CA LYS A 162 -41.69 -119.19 9.92
C LYS A 162 -41.76 -120.21 11.05
N LEU A 163 -41.91 -119.77 12.30
CA LEU A 163 -42.06 -120.67 13.45
C LEU A 163 -43.34 -121.51 13.38
N LEU A 164 -44.47 -120.93 12.99
CA LEU A 164 -45.73 -121.66 12.79
C LEU A 164 -45.63 -122.72 11.69
N SER A 165 -45.00 -122.37 10.56
CA SER A 165 -44.78 -123.30 9.44
C SER A 165 -43.85 -124.44 9.82
N LEU A 166 -42.81 -124.18 10.62
CA LEU A 166 -41.90 -125.21 11.12
C LEU A 166 -42.64 -126.19 12.03
N ASN A 167 -43.47 -125.68 12.95
CA ASN A 167 -44.33 -126.52 13.79
C ASN A 167 -45.32 -127.34 12.94
N ALA A 168 -45.89 -126.76 11.88
CA ALA A 168 -46.78 -127.45 10.96
C ALA A 168 -46.05 -128.55 10.15
N SER A 169 -44.83 -128.29 9.66
CA SER A 169 -43.98 -129.29 8.99
C SER A 169 -43.61 -130.45 9.91
N ILE A 170 -43.30 -130.17 11.18
CA ILE A 170 -43.04 -131.21 12.20
C ILE A 170 -44.28 -132.08 12.41
N LEU A 171 -45.45 -131.47 12.62
CA LEU A 171 -46.72 -132.18 12.80
C LEU A 171 -47.12 -133.00 11.56
N ALA A 172 -46.88 -132.46 10.36
CA ALA A 172 -47.12 -133.16 9.10
C ALA A 172 -46.20 -134.38 8.92
N ALA A 173 -44.91 -134.25 9.27
CA ALA A 173 -43.97 -135.39 9.30
C ALA A 173 -44.39 -136.46 10.33
N GLN A 174 -44.97 -136.03 11.46
CA GLN A 174 -45.46 -136.91 12.52
C GLN A 174 -46.72 -137.71 12.12
N ALA A 175 -47.49 -137.23 11.13
CA ALA A 175 -48.69 -137.88 10.61
C ALA A 175 -48.41 -138.92 9.49
N GLY A 176 -47.15 -139.11 9.07
CA GLY A 176 -46.76 -140.12 8.07
C GLY A 176 -47.36 -139.88 6.67
N GLU A 177 -47.80 -140.94 5.98
CA GLU A 177 -48.35 -140.88 4.61
C GLU A 177 -49.56 -139.92 4.45
N GLN A 178 -50.35 -139.72 5.50
CA GLN A 178 -51.52 -138.83 5.48
C GLN A 178 -51.13 -137.33 5.58
N GLY A 179 -49.88 -137.05 5.95
CA GLY A 179 -49.35 -135.70 6.17
C GLY A 179 -48.51 -135.13 5.02
N GLU A 180 -48.18 -135.91 3.98
CA GLU A 180 -47.29 -135.46 2.90
C GLU A 180 -47.77 -134.17 2.21
N GLY A 181 -49.04 -134.09 1.86
CA GLY A 181 -49.60 -132.88 1.23
C GLY A 181 -49.54 -131.64 2.12
N PHE A 182 -49.70 -131.81 3.44
CA PHE A 182 -49.58 -130.72 4.41
C PHE A 182 -48.12 -130.33 4.67
N SER A 183 -47.20 -131.29 4.60
CA SER A 183 -45.75 -131.05 4.75
C SER A 183 -45.22 -130.16 3.61
N VAL A 184 -45.67 -130.41 2.37
CA VAL A 184 -45.32 -129.58 1.21
C VAL A 184 -45.83 -128.15 1.36
N VAL A 185 -47.08 -127.98 1.82
CA VAL A 185 -47.65 -126.64 2.05
C VAL A 185 -46.93 -125.91 3.20
N ALA A 186 -46.62 -126.59 4.30
CA ALA A 186 -45.91 -126.00 5.42
C ALA A 186 -44.47 -125.58 5.04
N GLU A 187 -43.76 -126.38 4.23
CA GLU A 187 -42.45 -126.02 3.71
C GLU A 187 -42.50 -124.83 2.73
N GLU A 188 -43.55 -124.71 1.91
CA GLU A 188 -43.75 -123.55 1.03
C GLU A 188 -44.07 -122.27 1.82
N ILE A 189 -44.87 -122.37 2.90
CA ILE A 189 -45.12 -121.25 3.83
C ILE A 189 -43.82 -120.83 4.53
N ARG A 190 -42.97 -121.79 4.95
CA ARG A 190 -41.67 -121.51 5.56
C ARG A 190 -40.77 -120.72 4.61
N LYS A 191 -40.66 -121.16 3.35
CA LYS A 191 -39.89 -120.45 2.31
C LYS A 191 -40.45 -119.06 2.03
N LEU A 192 -41.78 -118.89 2.04
CA LEU A 192 -42.41 -117.59 1.84
C LEU A 192 -42.13 -116.64 3.01
N ALA A 193 -42.14 -117.16 4.24
CA ALA A 193 -41.77 -116.43 5.45
C ALA A 193 -40.30 -116.01 5.43
N GLU A 194 -39.38 -116.91 5.10
CA GLU A 194 -37.93 -116.61 4.95
C GLU A 194 -37.67 -115.58 3.84
N ASN A 195 -38.36 -115.68 2.71
CA ASN A 195 -38.29 -114.67 1.65
C ASN A 195 -38.85 -113.32 2.10
N THR A 196 -39.92 -113.31 2.90
CA THR A 196 -40.51 -112.07 3.45
C THR A 196 -39.57 -111.42 4.45
N GLU A 197 -38.92 -112.20 5.31
CA GLU A 197 -37.89 -111.75 6.25
C GLU A 197 -36.72 -111.10 5.49
N ARG A 198 -36.14 -111.79 4.49
CA ARG A 198 -35.06 -111.24 3.65
C ARG A 198 -35.45 -109.96 2.91
N ASN A 199 -36.64 -109.91 2.30
CA ASN A 199 -37.11 -108.70 1.62
C ASN A 199 -37.32 -107.54 2.61
N THR A 200 -37.72 -107.83 3.85
CA THR A 200 -37.89 -106.83 4.91
C THR A 200 -36.54 -106.29 5.39
N GLU A 201 -35.51 -107.14 5.46
CA GLU A 201 -34.13 -106.71 5.73
C GLU A 201 -33.59 -105.77 4.64
N GLU A 202 -33.84 -106.09 3.36
CA GLU A 202 -33.49 -105.20 2.23
C GLU A 202 -34.22 -103.85 2.30
N ILE A 203 -35.49 -103.85 2.70
CA ILE A 203 -36.26 -102.62 2.94
C ILE A 203 -35.64 -101.80 4.08
N ASN A 204 -35.30 -102.43 5.21
CA ASN A 204 -34.66 -101.75 6.35
C ASN A 204 -33.29 -101.14 5.97
N ALA A 205 -32.49 -101.87 5.20
CA ALA A 205 -31.22 -101.35 4.67
C ALA A 205 -31.45 -100.10 3.80
N THR A 206 -32.44 -100.15 2.90
CA THR A 206 -32.81 -99.02 2.04
C THR A 206 -33.32 -97.81 2.85
N ILE A 207 -34.16 -98.04 3.87
CA ILE A 207 -34.66 -96.98 4.77
C ILE A 207 -33.49 -96.31 5.50
N LYS A 208 -32.52 -97.10 5.98
CA LYS A 208 -31.34 -96.59 6.68
C LYS A 208 -30.49 -95.72 5.76
N GLU A 209 -30.23 -96.16 4.53
CA GLU A 209 -29.49 -95.36 3.54
C GLU A 209 -30.20 -94.04 3.24
N ILE A 210 -31.52 -94.07 3.02
CA ILE A 210 -32.27 -92.84 2.77
C ILE A 210 -32.23 -91.93 4.01
N LYS A 211 -32.36 -92.46 5.22
CA LYS A 211 -32.26 -91.68 6.46
C LYS A 211 -30.91 -90.96 6.57
N GLU A 212 -29.80 -91.65 6.31
CA GLU A 212 -28.46 -91.05 6.29
C GLU A 212 -28.36 -89.92 5.24
N ASN A 213 -28.92 -90.12 4.05
CA ASN A 213 -29.00 -89.09 3.01
C ASN A 213 -29.84 -87.86 3.45
N VAL A 214 -30.94 -88.09 4.18
CA VAL A 214 -31.78 -87.01 4.71
C VAL A 214 -31.07 -86.25 5.83
N GLU A 215 -30.34 -86.92 6.71
CA GLU A 215 -29.52 -86.27 7.75
C GLU A 215 -28.44 -85.38 7.12
N ASN A 216 -27.76 -85.85 6.07
CA ASN A 216 -26.82 -85.05 5.29
C ASN A 216 -27.49 -83.83 4.63
N LEU A 217 -28.73 -83.99 4.15
CA LEU A 217 -29.52 -82.90 3.58
C LEU A 217 -29.88 -81.85 4.64
N VAL A 218 -30.21 -82.26 5.87
CA VAL A 218 -30.43 -81.33 7.01
C VAL A 218 -29.17 -80.52 7.31
N GLU A 219 -27.99 -81.15 7.35
CA GLU A 219 -26.74 -80.43 7.60
C GLU A 219 -26.45 -79.41 6.48
N THR A 220 -26.66 -79.81 5.23
CA THR A 220 -26.54 -78.93 4.06
C THR A 220 -27.51 -77.76 4.15
N GLN A 221 -28.74 -78.00 4.58
CA GLN A 221 -29.75 -76.95 4.73
C GLN A 221 -29.41 -75.95 5.84
N LYS A 222 -28.84 -76.41 6.96
CA LYS A 222 -28.32 -75.52 8.02
C LYS A 222 -27.20 -74.61 7.50
N LYS A 223 -26.28 -75.15 6.69
CA LYS A 223 -25.23 -74.36 6.04
C LYS A 223 -25.83 -73.32 5.08
N ASN A 224 -26.84 -73.70 4.29
CA ASN A 224 -27.54 -72.79 3.39
C ASN A 224 -28.19 -71.62 4.15
N PHE A 225 -28.90 -71.88 5.25
CA PHE A 225 -29.48 -70.82 6.08
C PHE A 225 -28.44 -69.82 6.60
N SER A 226 -27.33 -70.33 7.12
CA SER A 226 -26.21 -69.49 7.59
C SER A 226 -25.66 -68.61 6.46
N GLN A 227 -25.54 -69.17 5.25
CA GLN A 227 -25.06 -68.44 4.08
C GLN A 227 -26.06 -67.37 3.58
N ILE A 228 -27.36 -67.65 3.64
CA ILE A 228 -28.43 -66.69 3.29
C ILE A 228 -28.41 -65.51 4.27
N GLU A 229 -28.39 -65.77 5.58
CA GLU A 229 -28.32 -64.71 6.61
C GLU A 229 -27.07 -63.84 6.45
N LYS A 230 -25.92 -64.47 6.19
CA LYS A 230 -24.68 -63.73 5.93
C LYS A 230 -24.77 -62.86 4.67
N SER A 231 -25.39 -63.36 3.62
CA SER A 231 -25.58 -62.63 2.36
C SER A 231 -26.53 -61.45 2.54
N HIS A 232 -27.66 -61.66 3.23
CA HIS A 232 -28.61 -60.60 3.57
C HIS A 232 -27.94 -59.46 4.34
N ARG A 233 -27.12 -59.79 5.35
CA ARG A 233 -26.35 -58.79 6.12
C ARG A 233 -25.41 -57.97 5.23
N PHE A 234 -24.67 -58.62 4.31
CA PHE A 234 -23.75 -57.92 3.42
C PHE A 234 -24.46 -57.00 2.42
N ILE A 235 -25.62 -57.41 1.90
CA ILE A 235 -26.42 -56.57 1.00
C ILE A 235 -26.97 -55.35 1.75
N SER A 236 -27.45 -55.53 2.99
CA SER A 236 -27.91 -54.42 3.83
C SER A 236 -26.78 -53.44 4.13
N GLU A 237 -25.59 -53.93 4.45
CA GLU A 237 -24.39 -53.10 4.66
C GLU A 237 -24.00 -52.33 3.38
N ALA A 238 -24.08 -52.97 2.20
CA ALA A 238 -23.85 -52.31 0.93
C ALA A 238 -24.86 -51.18 0.66
N GLY A 239 -26.13 -51.35 1.07
CA GLY A 239 -27.14 -50.29 1.01
C GLY A 239 -26.75 -49.05 1.83
N VAL A 240 -26.32 -49.24 3.08
CA VAL A 240 -25.86 -48.15 3.95
C VAL A 240 -24.64 -47.44 3.36
N ILE A 241 -23.70 -48.18 2.75
CA ILE A 241 -22.54 -47.60 2.07
C ILE A 241 -22.98 -46.72 0.89
N PHE A 242 -23.94 -47.17 0.08
CA PHE A 242 -24.46 -46.37 -1.04
C PHE A 242 -25.16 -45.08 -0.58
N GLU A 243 -25.92 -45.12 0.51
CA GLU A 243 -26.48 -43.91 1.13
C GLU A 243 -25.37 -42.95 1.61
N GLY A 244 -24.30 -43.48 2.20
CA GLY A 244 -23.12 -42.71 2.56
C GLY A 244 -22.47 -42.01 1.36
N ILE A 245 -22.31 -42.74 0.25
CA ILE A 245 -21.74 -42.17 -0.99
C ILE A 245 -22.67 -41.09 -1.57
N LEU A 246 -24.00 -41.26 -1.53
CA LEU A 246 -24.96 -40.23 -1.95
C LEU A 246 -24.80 -38.92 -1.15
N ASN A 247 -24.65 -39.03 0.17
CA ASN A 247 -24.45 -37.87 1.02
C ASN A 247 -23.13 -37.14 0.70
N ILE A 248 -22.03 -37.89 0.56
CA ILE A 248 -20.71 -37.33 0.20
C ILE A 248 -20.74 -36.69 -1.19
N SER A 249 -21.42 -37.31 -2.15
CA SER A 249 -21.56 -36.80 -3.50
C SER A 249 -22.37 -35.50 -3.54
N THR A 250 -23.46 -35.45 -2.77
CA THR A 250 -24.27 -34.22 -2.62
C THR A 250 -23.45 -33.09 -1.98
N ASP A 251 -22.70 -33.36 -0.91
CA ASP A 251 -21.82 -32.37 -0.28
C ASP A 251 -20.73 -31.89 -1.25
N SER A 252 -20.15 -32.80 -2.03
CA SER A 252 -19.15 -32.47 -3.05
C SER A 252 -19.69 -31.52 -4.12
N SER A 253 -20.93 -31.75 -4.59
CA SER A 253 -21.58 -30.86 -5.55
C SER A 253 -21.85 -29.46 -4.96
N ASN A 254 -22.32 -29.41 -3.70
CA ASN A 254 -22.52 -28.13 -3.01
C ASN A 254 -21.21 -27.35 -2.84
N ARG A 255 -20.13 -28.02 -2.43
CA ARG A 255 -18.79 -27.42 -2.30
C ARG A 255 -18.28 -26.90 -3.64
N ALA A 256 -18.47 -27.64 -4.72
CA ALA A 256 -18.12 -27.19 -6.06
C ALA A 256 -18.88 -25.91 -6.45
N SER A 257 -20.17 -25.81 -6.13
CA SER A 257 -20.96 -24.59 -6.35
C SER A 257 -20.45 -23.40 -5.51
N PHE A 258 -20.04 -23.63 -4.26
CA PHE A 258 -19.41 -22.59 -3.44
C PHE A 258 -18.08 -22.10 -4.05
N ILE A 259 -17.26 -23.02 -4.57
CA ILE A 259 -16.00 -22.68 -5.25
C ILE A 259 -16.30 -21.83 -6.50
N GLU A 260 -17.28 -22.22 -7.33
CA GLU A 260 -17.67 -21.44 -8.52
C GLU A 260 -18.03 -20.00 -8.16
N LYS A 261 -18.86 -19.81 -7.12
CA LYS A 261 -19.23 -18.47 -6.65
C LYS A 261 -18.02 -17.68 -6.14
N ALA A 262 -17.15 -18.31 -5.36
CA ALA A 262 -15.93 -17.67 -4.86
C ALA A 262 -14.99 -17.27 -6.01
N THR A 263 -14.89 -18.10 -7.06
CA THR A 263 -14.08 -17.78 -8.25
C THR A 263 -14.65 -16.61 -9.05
N ASP A 264 -15.98 -16.46 -9.12
CA ASP A 264 -16.60 -15.30 -9.77
C ASP A 264 -16.31 -14.00 -8.99
N GLU A 265 -16.37 -14.04 -7.66
CA GLU A 265 -15.99 -12.90 -6.80
C GLU A 265 -14.49 -12.55 -6.93
N GLN A 266 -13.62 -13.55 -7.05
CA GLN A 266 -12.19 -13.35 -7.34
C GLN A 266 -11.98 -12.70 -8.71
N ALA A 267 -12.70 -13.13 -9.75
CA ALA A 267 -12.61 -12.56 -11.09
C ALA A 267 -12.99 -11.06 -11.10
N ILE A 268 -14.02 -10.68 -10.34
CA ILE A 268 -14.40 -9.26 -10.15
C ILE A 268 -13.26 -8.50 -9.45
N SER A 269 -12.71 -9.05 -8.37
CA SER A 269 -11.62 -8.42 -7.62
C SER A 269 -10.37 -8.20 -8.48
N ILE A 270 -10.02 -9.14 -9.36
CA ILE A 270 -8.89 -9.03 -10.29
C ILE A 270 -9.14 -7.93 -11.34
N LYS A 271 -10.39 -7.76 -11.78
CA LYS A 271 -10.78 -6.65 -12.66
C LYS A 271 -10.57 -5.31 -11.98
N ASP A 272 -10.91 -5.20 -10.70
CA ASP A 272 -10.68 -3.97 -9.91
C ASP A 272 -9.20 -3.67 -9.71
N ILE A 273 -8.38 -4.71 -9.49
CA ILE A 273 -6.92 -4.60 -9.48
C ILE A 273 -6.43 -4.05 -10.83
N SER A 274 -6.91 -4.60 -11.94
CA SER A 274 -6.51 -4.16 -13.29
C SER A 274 -6.86 -2.69 -13.55
N ASN A 275 -8.05 -2.24 -13.11
CA ASN A 275 -8.46 -0.84 -13.18
C ASN A 275 -7.57 0.07 -12.32
N SER A 276 -7.20 -0.40 -11.12
CA SER A 276 -6.31 0.32 -10.22
C SER A 276 -4.91 0.47 -10.82
N ILE A 277 -4.37 -0.59 -11.43
CA ILE A 277 -3.09 -0.56 -12.16
C ILE A 277 -3.13 0.47 -13.30
N SER A 278 -4.20 0.49 -14.10
CA SER A 278 -4.39 1.48 -15.16
C SER A 278 -4.41 2.91 -14.62
N THR A 279 -5.11 3.12 -13.50
CA THR A 279 -5.17 4.43 -12.82
C THR A 279 -3.79 4.86 -12.31
N ILE A 280 -3.04 3.95 -11.68
CA ILE A 280 -1.68 4.23 -11.21
C ILE A 280 -0.79 4.58 -12.41
N SER A 281 -0.84 3.80 -13.50
CA SER A 281 -0.07 4.08 -14.72
C SER A 281 -0.35 5.48 -15.28
N HIS A 282 -1.62 5.89 -15.31
CA HIS A 282 -1.99 7.25 -15.73
C HIS A 282 -1.42 8.31 -14.78
N ARG A 283 -1.51 8.11 -13.46
CA ARG A 283 -0.93 9.04 -12.47
C ARG A 283 0.58 9.14 -12.60
N MET A 284 1.28 8.03 -12.89
CA MET A 284 2.73 8.04 -13.10
C MET A 284 3.14 8.88 -14.32
N LYS A 285 2.34 8.87 -15.40
CA LYS A 285 2.56 9.76 -16.55
C LYS A 285 2.41 11.23 -16.18
N GLU A 286 1.39 11.58 -15.39
CA GLU A 286 1.19 12.96 -14.92
C GLU A 286 2.33 13.42 -14.00
N ILE A 287 2.79 12.56 -13.07
CA ILE A 287 3.93 12.85 -12.19
C ILE A 287 5.21 13.04 -13.02
N SER A 288 5.46 12.20 -14.03
CA SER A 288 6.61 12.34 -14.92
C SER A 288 6.60 13.68 -15.67
N LYS A 289 5.43 14.09 -16.18
CA LYS A 289 5.25 15.40 -16.83
C LYS A 289 5.50 16.55 -15.85
N ALA A 290 4.96 16.48 -14.64
CA ALA A 290 5.17 17.49 -13.60
C ALA A 290 6.65 17.60 -13.20
N SER A 291 7.33 16.46 -13.05
CA SER A 291 8.77 16.37 -12.75
C SER A 291 9.62 17.07 -13.83
N ALA A 292 9.34 16.78 -15.11
CA ALA A 292 10.03 17.43 -16.23
C ALA A 292 9.80 18.95 -16.29
N GLN A 293 8.57 19.40 -16.01
CA GLN A 293 8.27 20.83 -15.90
C GLN A 293 9.01 21.49 -14.73
N GLN A 294 9.08 20.81 -13.58
CA GLN A 294 9.80 21.28 -12.41
C GLN A 294 11.29 21.40 -12.69
N GLN A 295 11.89 20.43 -13.39
CA GLN A 295 13.28 20.48 -13.83
C GLN A 295 13.58 21.74 -14.68
N THR A 296 12.67 22.06 -15.61
CA THR A 296 12.80 23.25 -16.46
C THR A 296 12.77 24.54 -15.61
N ARG A 297 11.80 24.66 -14.71
CA ARG A 297 11.67 25.82 -13.82
C ARG A 297 12.85 25.99 -12.88
N THR A 298 13.36 24.89 -12.31
CA THR A 298 14.56 24.91 -11.47
C THR A 298 15.78 25.41 -12.23
N SER A 299 15.92 25.03 -13.51
CA SER A 299 16.98 25.55 -14.38
C SER A 299 16.84 27.06 -14.66
N GLU A 300 15.63 27.57 -14.84
CA GLU A 300 15.36 29.00 -15.00
C GLU A 300 15.70 29.78 -13.72
N ILE A 301 15.39 29.23 -12.54
CA ILE A 301 15.74 29.84 -11.26
C ILE A 301 17.26 29.93 -11.10
N LEU A 302 18.02 28.87 -11.45
CA LEU A 302 19.49 28.90 -11.42
C LEU A 302 20.05 30.05 -12.27
N LYS A 303 19.55 30.22 -13.50
CA LYS A 303 19.93 31.35 -14.36
C LYS A 303 19.57 32.71 -13.75
N GLY A 304 18.45 32.78 -13.03
CA GLY A 304 18.04 33.97 -12.27
C GLY A 304 19.01 34.29 -11.13
N LEU A 305 19.42 33.28 -10.36
CA LEU A 305 20.38 33.42 -9.27
C LEU A 305 21.74 33.89 -9.77
N GLU A 306 22.23 33.36 -10.89
CA GLU A 306 23.48 33.82 -11.51
C GLU A 306 23.42 35.30 -11.89
N LYS A 307 22.28 35.77 -12.45
CA LYS A 307 22.07 37.20 -12.72
C LYS A 307 22.04 38.03 -11.44
N MET A 308 21.36 37.56 -10.39
CA MET A 308 21.30 38.27 -9.11
C MET A 308 22.69 38.38 -8.46
N GLN A 309 23.50 37.32 -8.54
CA GLN A 309 24.87 37.31 -8.02
C GLN A 309 25.74 38.35 -8.73
N ASN A 310 25.59 38.47 -10.06
CA ASN A 310 26.26 39.51 -10.83
C ASN A 310 25.82 40.92 -10.42
N VAL A 311 24.52 41.14 -10.17
CA VAL A 311 24.00 42.42 -9.69
C VAL A 311 24.53 42.76 -8.29
N ALA A 312 24.55 41.79 -7.36
CA ALA A 312 25.11 41.96 -6.02
C ALA A 312 26.59 42.37 -6.09
N LYS A 313 27.37 41.73 -6.97
CA LYS A 313 28.77 42.08 -7.19
C LYS A 313 28.94 43.50 -7.73
N GLN A 314 28.11 43.92 -8.68
CA GLN A 314 28.13 45.28 -9.21
C GLN A 314 27.76 46.33 -8.15
N LEU A 315 26.74 46.06 -7.34
CA LEU A 315 26.34 46.93 -6.22
C LEU A 315 27.46 47.10 -5.19
N ASN A 316 28.14 46.00 -4.84
CA ASN A 316 29.24 46.05 -3.90
C ASN A 316 30.42 46.89 -4.42
N ASN A 317 30.75 46.74 -5.71
CA ASN A 317 31.78 47.56 -6.36
C ASN A 317 31.37 49.04 -6.40
N ALA A 318 30.13 49.34 -6.78
CA ALA A 318 29.62 50.72 -6.82
C ALA A 318 29.61 51.37 -5.43
N ALA A 319 29.21 50.63 -4.39
CA ALA A 319 29.28 51.09 -3.00
C ALA A 319 30.73 51.41 -2.60
N HIS A 320 31.70 50.56 -2.96
CA HIS A 320 33.12 50.81 -2.71
C HIS A 320 33.63 52.08 -3.39
N GLU A 321 33.36 52.24 -4.68
CA GLU A 321 33.71 53.46 -5.43
C GLU A 321 33.08 54.72 -4.82
N GLN A 322 31.85 54.61 -4.31
CA GLN A 322 31.15 55.73 -3.67
C GLN A 322 31.74 56.08 -2.29
N VAL A 323 32.29 55.12 -1.55
CA VAL A 323 33.08 55.40 -0.33
C VAL A 323 34.33 56.21 -0.70
N GLU A 324 35.06 55.82 -1.73
CA GLU A 324 36.24 56.55 -2.18
C GLU A 324 35.88 57.97 -2.65
N GLY A 325 34.82 58.11 -3.44
CA GLY A 325 34.31 59.40 -3.91
C GLY A 325 33.87 60.31 -2.77
N THR A 326 33.11 59.80 -1.79
CA THR A 326 32.69 60.58 -0.62
C THR A 326 33.85 60.98 0.26
N GLN A 327 34.88 60.13 0.40
CA GLN A 327 36.10 60.48 1.11
C GLN A 327 36.85 61.63 0.41
N HIS A 328 36.98 61.59 -0.91
CA HIS A 328 37.58 62.68 -1.68
C HIS A 328 36.82 64.00 -1.52
N ILE A 329 35.47 63.95 -1.60
CA ILE A 329 34.64 65.14 -1.39
C ILE A 329 34.79 65.66 0.06
N THR A 330 34.84 64.76 1.05
CA THR A 330 35.05 65.14 2.46
C THR A 330 36.35 65.91 2.63
N THR A 331 37.47 65.40 2.12
CA THR A 331 38.77 66.08 2.16
C THR A 331 38.71 67.44 1.44
N THR A 332 38.05 67.51 0.28
CA THR A 332 37.88 68.78 -0.45
C THR A 332 37.08 69.80 0.36
N VAL A 333 36.01 69.37 1.04
CA VAL A 333 35.18 70.27 1.88
C VAL A 333 35.93 70.71 3.14
N GLU A 334 36.76 69.84 3.72
CA GLU A 334 37.66 70.20 4.83
C GLU A 334 38.69 71.25 4.40
N ASP A 335 39.27 71.12 3.22
CA ASP A 335 40.17 72.11 2.64
C ASP A 335 39.47 73.46 2.41
N ILE A 336 38.24 73.45 1.87
CA ILE A 336 37.44 74.68 1.72
C ILE A 336 37.15 75.30 3.08
N LEU A 337 36.81 74.52 4.11
CA LEU A 337 36.62 75.03 5.47
C LEU A 337 37.88 75.70 6.03
N GLN A 338 39.05 75.13 5.75
CA GLN A 338 40.33 75.74 6.12
C GLN A 338 40.55 77.06 5.38
N GLN A 339 40.27 77.11 4.08
CA GLN A 339 40.36 78.35 3.30
C GLN A 339 39.38 79.41 3.79
N VAL A 340 38.13 79.04 4.08
CA VAL A 340 37.11 79.93 4.65
C VAL A 340 37.60 80.53 5.96
N LYS A 341 38.20 79.74 6.86
CA LYS A 341 38.80 80.26 8.10
C LYS A 341 39.91 81.28 7.85
N LEU A 342 40.78 81.03 6.87
CA LEU A 342 41.84 81.98 6.48
C LEU A 342 41.26 83.28 5.91
N ILE A 343 40.23 83.17 5.07
CA ILE A 343 39.52 84.33 4.51
C ILE A 343 38.81 85.12 5.62
N THR A 344 38.11 84.47 6.56
CA THR A 344 37.48 85.14 7.71
C THR A 344 38.50 85.97 8.48
N ARG A 345 39.67 85.39 8.81
CA ARG A 345 40.75 86.10 9.51
C ARG A 345 41.30 87.27 8.69
N SER A 346 41.43 87.10 7.37
CA SER A 346 41.87 88.17 6.48
C SER A 346 40.83 89.32 6.41
N VAL A 347 39.53 89.00 6.37
CA VAL A 347 38.45 90.00 6.41
C VAL A 347 38.44 90.75 7.73
N GLU A 348 38.66 90.08 8.87
CA GLU A 348 38.82 90.74 10.17
C GLU A 348 40.02 91.69 10.21
N ASN A 349 41.17 91.25 9.70
CA ASN A 349 42.36 92.09 9.61
C ASN A 349 42.11 93.33 8.73
N VAL A 350 41.53 93.16 7.54
CA VAL A 350 41.19 94.28 6.63
C VAL A 350 40.18 95.22 7.29
N ARG A 351 39.20 94.68 8.03
CA ARG A 351 38.23 95.50 8.78
C ARG A 351 38.92 96.34 9.85
N SER A 352 39.88 95.77 10.57
CA SER A 352 40.72 96.48 11.54
C SER A 352 41.57 97.57 10.86
N ASP A 353 42.21 97.25 9.74
CA ASP A 353 43.02 98.20 8.96
C ASP A 353 42.19 99.37 8.45
N ILE A 354 40.99 99.12 7.92
CA ILE A 354 40.06 100.19 7.50
C ILE A 354 39.67 101.06 8.69
N SER A 355 39.43 100.49 9.87
CA SER A 355 39.14 101.26 11.09
C SER A 355 40.33 102.15 11.49
N ASN A 356 41.55 101.62 11.41
CA ASN A 356 42.77 102.38 11.67
C ASN A 356 42.93 103.51 10.65
N ILE A 357 42.75 103.24 9.36
CA ILE A 357 42.78 104.25 8.29
C ILE A 357 41.73 105.33 8.54
N ASN A 358 40.49 104.96 8.88
CA ASN A 358 39.44 105.94 9.17
C ASN A 358 39.81 106.85 10.35
N SER A 359 40.40 106.32 11.43
CA SER A 359 40.87 107.15 12.55
C SER A 359 42.05 108.05 12.16
N GLN A 360 42.96 107.58 11.31
CA GLN A 360 44.04 108.41 10.75
C GLN A 360 43.50 109.51 9.82
N VAL A 361 42.51 109.20 8.99
CA VAL A 361 41.84 110.18 8.12
C VAL A 361 41.11 111.22 8.95
N GLU A 362 40.39 110.84 10.01
CA GLU A 362 39.79 111.80 10.95
C GLU A 362 40.85 112.70 11.60
N ALA A 363 41.99 112.13 12.01
CA ALA A 363 43.11 112.92 12.54
C ALA A 363 43.67 113.90 11.50
N ILE A 364 43.82 113.49 10.25
CA ILE A 364 44.25 114.36 9.13
C ILE A 364 43.22 115.46 8.86
N VAL A 365 41.91 115.14 8.86
CA VAL A 365 40.85 116.13 8.70
C VAL A 365 40.92 117.15 9.84
N LYS A 366 41.14 116.71 11.09
CA LYS A 366 41.30 117.59 12.25
C LYS A 366 42.53 118.50 12.13
N VAL A 367 43.65 117.99 11.62
CA VAL A 367 44.86 118.77 11.30
C VAL A 367 44.59 119.75 10.17
N ALA A 368 43.86 119.34 9.12
CA ALA A 368 43.48 120.20 8.00
C ALA A 368 42.54 121.33 8.42
N GLU A 369 41.57 121.06 9.30
CA GLU A 369 40.71 122.07 9.92
C GLU A 369 41.52 123.02 10.82
N GLY A 370 42.49 122.49 11.57
CA GLY A 370 43.46 123.26 12.35
C GLY A 370 44.28 124.21 11.46
N ASN A 371 44.81 123.70 10.35
CA ASN A 371 45.54 124.49 9.35
C ASN A 371 44.65 125.53 8.68
N ALA A 372 43.39 125.20 8.35
CA ALA A 372 42.44 126.16 7.78
C ALA A 372 42.12 127.30 8.76
N LYS A 373 42.01 127.01 10.07
CA LYS A 373 41.91 128.03 11.12
C LYS A 373 43.19 128.88 11.21
N LEU A 374 44.36 128.25 11.12
CA LEU A 374 45.65 128.94 11.15
C LEU A 374 45.76 129.91 9.97
N VAL A 375 45.45 129.46 8.74
CA VAL A 375 45.45 130.31 7.53
C VAL A 375 44.47 131.47 7.65
N ARG A 376 43.27 131.29 8.23
CA ARG A 376 42.36 132.41 8.54
C ARG A 376 42.96 133.40 9.53
N LYS A 377 43.67 132.91 10.55
CA LYS A 377 44.37 133.76 11.53
C LYS A 377 45.52 134.53 10.89
N THR A 378 46.34 133.88 10.07
CA THR A 378 47.43 134.53 9.32
C THR A 378 46.90 135.56 8.32
N LYS A 379 45.74 135.29 7.70
CA LYS A 379 45.05 136.27 6.83
C LYS A 379 44.58 137.49 7.61
N LEU A 380 44.07 137.30 8.84
CA LEU A 380 43.68 138.39 9.74
C LEU A 380 44.91 139.20 10.22
N GLU A 381 46.00 138.52 10.61
CA GLU A 381 47.25 139.15 11.01
C GLU A 381 47.92 139.89 9.84
N SER A 382 47.81 139.38 8.62
CA SER A 382 48.25 140.07 7.40
C SER A 382 47.42 141.32 7.11
N HIS A 383 46.11 141.32 7.40
CA HIS A 383 45.29 142.54 7.34
C HIS A 383 45.70 143.55 8.41
N ILE A 384 45.95 143.11 9.65
CA ILE A 384 46.44 144.00 10.72
C ILE A 384 47.83 144.58 10.38
N LEU A 385 48.70 143.80 9.74
CA LEU A 385 50.00 144.28 9.29
C LEU A 385 49.85 145.28 8.13
N SER A 386 48.90 145.05 7.21
CA SER A 386 48.56 146.00 6.15
C SER A 386 48.07 147.34 6.71
N ASP A 387 47.20 147.31 7.72
CA ASP A 387 46.72 148.51 8.43
C ASP A 387 47.85 149.25 9.19
N HIS A 388 48.82 148.51 9.74
CA HIS A 388 50.00 149.11 10.38
C HIS A 388 50.94 149.74 9.34
N VAL A 389 51.09 149.15 8.15
CA VAL A 389 51.88 149.74 7.06
C VAL A 389 51.21 151.01 6.54
N GLU A 390 49.88 151.03 6.39
CA GLU A 390 49.13 152.26 6.03
C GLU A 390 49.24 153.35 7.11
N ASN A 391 49.19 152.99 8.40
CA ASN A 391 49.39 153.96 9.49
C ASN A 391 50.84 154.46 9.57
N LEU A 392 51.83 153.63 9.25
CA LEU A 392 53.23 154.04 9.20
C LEU A 392 53.45 155.01 8.03
N ASP A 393 52.88 154.74 6.85
CA ASP A 393 52.92 155.65 5.69
C ASP A 393 52.26 157.00 6.00
N ARG A 394 51.19 156.99 6.80
CA ARG A 394 50.45 158.16 7.26
C ARG A 394 51.15 158.99 8.35
N GLU A 395 52.04 158.38 9.15
CA GLU A 395 52.91 159.11 10.11
C GLU A 395 54.20 159.62 9.44
N VAL A 396 54.80 158.86 8.51
CA VAL A 396 55.98 159.30 7.76
C VAL A 396 55.66 160.53 6.88
N SER A 397 54.43 160.63 6.37
CA SER A 397 53.99 161.79 5.58
C SER A 397 53.78 163.07 6.40
N LYS A 398 53.74 163.01 7.75
CA LYS A 398 53.72 164.22 8.62
C LYS A 398 55.08 164.84 8.89
N PHE A 399 56.19 164.14 8.59
CA PHE A 399 57.56 164.64 8.79
C PHE A 399 58.23 165.16 7.51
N ARG A 400 57.50 165.24 6.38
CA ARG A 400 58.01 165.89 5.17
C ARG A 400 57.94 167.40 5.27
N ILE A 401 59.05 168.00 5.72
CA ILE A 401 59.34 169.43 5.53
C ILE A 401 59.99 169.61 4.16
N ASN A 402 59.36 170.47 3.35
CA ASN A 402 59.85 170.96 2.06
C ASN A 402 61.11 171.82 2.25
N SER A 403 62.16 171.52 1.49
CA SER A 403 63.14 172.45 0.91
C SER A 403 64.01 171.70 -0.10
N PRO A 404 64.50 172.40 -1.13
CA PRO A 404 63.94 172.53 -2.48
C PRO A 404 64.06 171.28 -3.37
#